data_AF-A0AA37PCV5-F1
#
_entry.id   AF-A0AA37PCV5-F1
#
_cell.length_a   1.000
_cell.length_b   1.000
_cell.length_c   1.000
_cell.angle_alpha   90.00
_cell.angle_beta   90.00
_cell.angle_gamma   90.00
#
_symmetry.space_group_name_H-M   'P 1'
#
loop_
_entity.id
_entity.type
_entity.pdbx_description
1 polymer ?
#
loop_
_entity_poly.entity_id
_entity_poly.type
_entity_poly.pdbx_seq_one_letter_code
_entity_poly.pdbx_strand_id
1 'polypeptide(L)'
;MPFQPGFTALRATAARASEFVYCGDYLDKYNIIYLQGKRGRLANMDVDCDGLQGGGDGRCGSSTDTQSETTFRDTLRGYDTGKQDLNASVHSYVVFGNQGTKSGWPTFDPTKHGVKPLSVMAVIYGVWGDTNGDDGPEAMIGEASISLATACYGSSINGNTGHDDNDVLYIAFTGDDAVPGASGAAWNASTYEDFASSITDLGNKLVARVGSGCNDGPLSERWLMYSIVIIGTLMLMS
;
A
#
# COMPACT_ATOMS: atom_id res chain seq x y z
N MET A 1 15.65 -7.57 -11.29
CA MET A 1 15.01 -8.83 -11.75
C MET A 1 13.71 -9.02 -10.96
N PRO A 2 12.70 -9.72 -11.47
CA PRO A 2 11.53 -10.09 -10.66
C PRO A 2 11.96 -10.96 -9.48
N PHE A 3 11.43 -10.69 -8.27
CA PHE A 3 11.74 -11.48 -7.08
C PHE A 3 10.91 -12.77 -7.04
N GLN A 4 9.59 -12.63 -7.03
CA GLN A 4 8.67 -13.74 -6.89
C GLN A 4 7.43 -13.51 -7.77
N PRO A 5 7.20 -14.34 -8.80
CA PRO A 5 5.96 -14.30 -9.57
C PRO A 5 4.89 -15.19 -8.93
N GLY A 6 3.66 -15.07 -9.46
CA GLY A 6 2.59 -16.04 -9.22
C GLY A 6 1.41 -15.51 -8.42
N PHE A 7 1.36 -14.20 -8.21
CA PHE A 7 0.32 -13.53 -7.43
C PHE A 7 -0.87 -13.10 -8.28
N THR A 8 -2.00 -12.87 -7.63
CA THR A 8 -3.29 -12.52 -8.26
C THR A 8 -3.86 -11.25 -7.65
N ALA A 9 -4.30 -10.33 -8.49
CA ALA A 9 -5.12 -9.18 -8.08
C ALA A 9 -6.60 -9.57 -8.24
N LEU A 10 -7.45 -9.26 -7.25
CA LEU A 10 -8.85 -9.73 -7.25
C LEU A 10 -9.60 -9.20 -8.47
N ARG A 11 -10.55 -10.01 -8.98
CA ARG A 11 -11.52 -9.60 -10.02
C ARG A 11 -10.96 -8.97 -11.29
N ALA A 12 -9.68 -9.12 -11.59
CA ALA A 12 -9.13 -8.63 -12.84
C ALA A 12 -9.84 -9.32 -14.03
N THR A 13 -10.75 -8.58 -14.66
CA THR A 13 -11.67 -9.02 -15.75
C THR A 13 -10.96 -9.62 -16.97
N ALA A 14 -9.62 -9.58 -16.99
CA ALA A 14 -8.75 -10.18 -17.99
C ALA A 14 -7.43 -10.77 -17.44
N ALA A 15 -7.21 -10.87 -16.12
CA ALA A 15 -6.02 -11.58 -15.61
C ALA A 15 -6.37 -13.05 -15.41
N ARG A 16 -5.55 -13.94 -15.95
CA ARG A 16 -5.48 -15.30 -15.41
C ARG A 16 -4.89 -15.20 -14.00
N ALA A 17 -5.29 -16.10 -13.12
CA ALA A 17 -4.59 -16.39 -11.88
C ALA A 17 -3.05 -16.34 -12.10
N SER A 18 -2.31 -15.78 -11.16
CA SER A 18 -0.85 -15.80 -11.14
C SER A 18 -0.13 -14.98 -12.24
N GLU A 19 -0.59 -13.74 -12.48
CA GLU A 19 0.04 -12.82 -13.45
C GLU A 19 0.90 -11.70 -12.83
N PHE A 20 0.84 -11.53 -11.51
CA PHE A 20 1.53 -10.45 -10.81
C PHE A 20 2.81 -10.93 -10.12
N VAL A 21 3.72 -9.98 -9.93
CA VAL A 21 5.07 -10.20 -9.38
C VAL A 21 5.52 -9.01 -8.55
N TYR A 22 6.27 -9.30 -7.49
CA TYR A 22 7.09 -8.30 -6.80
C TYR A 22 8.38 -8.06 -7.60
N CYS A 23 8.58 -6.84 -8.07
CA CYS A 23 9.71 -6.42 -8.87
C CYS A 23 10.72 -5.63 -8.03
N GLY A 24 12.01 -5.92 -8.20
CA GLY A 24 13.11 -5.19 -7.56
C GLY A 24 14.28 -4.89 -8.49
N ASP A 25 14.03 -4.82 -9.79
CA ASP A 25 14.97 -4.27 -10.77
C ASP A 25 15.37 -2.81 -10.52
N TYR A 26 14.62 -2.07 -9.69
CA TYR A 26 14.99 -0.75 -9.20
C TYR A 26 15.45 -0.70 -7.74
N LEU A 27 15.65 -1.85 -7.09
CA LEU A 27 16.06 -1.91 -5.69
C LEU A 27 17.41 -1.22 -5.49
N ASP A 28 18.44 -1.63 -6.23
CA ASP A 28 19.81 -1.09 -6.07
C ASP A 28 19.92 0.38 -6.49
N LYS A 29 19.06 0.83 -7.42
CA LYS A 29 19.13 2.18 -7.99
C LYS A 29 18.34 3.21 -7.19
N TYR A 30 17.14 2.83 -6.75
CA TYR A 30 16.18 3.76 -6.16
C TYR A 30 15.66 3.33 -4.79
N ASN A 31 16.12 2.19 -4.25
CA ASN A 31 15.66 1.63 -2.98
C ASN A 31 14.14 1.41 -3.00
N ILE A 32 13.64 0.76 -4.06
CA ILE A 32 12.21 0.44 -4.21
C ILE A 32 11.96 -1.01 -4.63
N ILE A 33 10.80 -1.50 -4.19
CA ILE A 33 10.15 -2.72 -4.66
C ILE A 33 8.76 -2.33 -5.11
N TYR A 34 8.22 -2.93 -6.16
CA TYR A 34 6.88 -2.57 -6.65
C TYR A 34 6.12 -3.78 -7.18
N LEU A 35 4.79 -3.65 -7.25
CA LEU A 35 3.93 -4.65 -7.88
C LEU A 35 3.77 -4.36 -9.36
N GLN A 36 3.87 -5.40 -10.18
CA GLN A 36 3.59 -5.30 -11.60
C GLN A 36 3.06 -6.62 -12.15
N GLY A 37 2.09 -6.54 -13.06
CA GLY A 37 1.64 -7.66 -13.87
C GLY A 37 2.45 -7.81 -15.15
N LYS A 38 2.29 -8.95 -15.83
CA LYS A 38 2.90 -9.17 -17.15
C LYS A 38 2.61 -8.02 -18.12
N ARG A 39 3.60 -7.69 -18.95
CA ARG A 39 3.53 -6.61 -19.96
C ARG A 39 3.25 -5.22 -19.38
N GLY A 40 3.65 -4.99 -18.13
CA GLY A 40 3.54 -3.68 -17.48
C GLY A 40 2.15 -3.36 -16.95
N ARG A 41 1.26 -4.36 -16.82
CA ARG A 41 -0.05 -4.17 -16.18
C ARG A 41 0.13 -3.69 -14.74
N LEU A 42 -0.72 -2.76 -14.32
CA LEU A 42 -0.84 -2.34 -12.94
C LEU A 42 -1.86 -3.25 -12.22
N ALA A 43 -1.93 -3.15 -10.89
CA ALA A 43 -2.88 -3.92 -10.09
C ALA A 43 -4.20 -3.15 -9.93
N ASN A 44 -5.22 -3.81 -9.38
CA ASN A 44 -6.44 -3.19 -8.87
C ASN A 44 -6.22 -2.71 -7.42
N MET A 45 -7.26 -2.23 -6.75
CA MET A 45 -7.22 -1.92 -5.32
C MET A 45 -8.42 -2.50 -4.57
N ASP A 46 -8.19 -3.60 -3.86
CA ASP A 46 -9.12 -4.18 -2.92
C ASP A 46 -9.04 -3.52 -1.54
N VAL A 47 -10.01 -3.86 -0.68
CA VAL A 47 -10.21 -3.19 0.61
C VAL A 47 -9.84 -4.12 1.75
N ASP A 48 -8.91 -3.64 2.56
CA ASP A 48 -8.56 -4.22 3.84
C ASP A 48 -9.25 -3.46 4.98
N CYS A 49 -9.83 -4.21 5.92
CA CYS A 49 -10.59 -3.71 7.06
C CYS A 49 -9.98 -4.14 8.41
N ASP A 50 -8.75 -4.63 8.40
CA ASP A 50 -8.12 -5.28 9.54
C ASP A 50 -7.64 -4.25 10.57
N GLY A 51 -7.28 -4.76 11.75
CA GLY A 51 -6.81 -3.94 12.87
C GLY A 51 -7.91 -3.48 13.82
N LEU A 52 -7.71 -2.29 14.41
CA LEU A 52 -8.63 -1.69 15.36
C LEU A 52 -10.00 -1.44 14.73
N GLN A 53 -10.97 -2.21 15.19
CA GLN A 53 -12.38 -2.07 14.83
C GLN A 53 -13.01 -0.88 15.59
N GLY A 54 -13.80 -0.08 14.88
CA GLY A 54 -14.48 1.10 15.43
C GLY A 54 -13.94 2.42 14.85
N GLY A 55 -14.73 3.48 14.88
CA GLY A 55 -14.49 4.65 14.02
C GLY A 55 -14.93 4.38 12.56
N GLY A 56 -14.97 5.42 11.74
CA GLY A 56 -15.50 5.32 10.37
C GLY A 56 -17.03 5.33 10.29
N ASP A 57 -17.56 5.04 9.09
CA ASP A 57 -18.98 5.14 8.74
C ASP A 57 -19.69 3.78 8.59
N GLY A 58 -19.04 2.70 9.02
CA GLY A 58 -19.59 1.34 9.02
C GLY A 58 -19.42 0.58 7.70
N ARG A 59 -18.78 1.14 6.67
CA ARG A 59 -18.57 0.46 5.38
C ARG A 59 -17.69 -0.79 5.45
N CYS A 60 -16.85 -0.94 6.49
CA CYS A 60 -16.17 -2.21 6.75
C CYS A 60 -17.10 -3.33 7.23
N GLY A 61 -18.31 -3.01 7.72
CA GLY A 61 -19.28 -4.01 8.20
C GLY A 61 -19.84 -4.93 7.11
N SER A 62 -19.57 -4.66 5.83
CA SER A 62 -19.87 -5.60 4.75
C SER A 62 -18.82 -6.71 4.63
N SER A 63 -17.58 -6.48 5.05
CA SER A 63 -16.50 -7.48 4.93
C SER A 63 -16.82 -8.74 5.72
N THR A 64 -16.54 -9.89 5.10
CA THR A 64 -16.63 -11.20 5.74
C THR A 64 -15.28 -11.77 6.14
N ASP A 65 -14.19 -11.03 5.89
CA ASP A 65 -12.81 -11.49 6.04
C ASP A 65 -11.99 -10.62 7.02
N THR A 66 -12.65 -9.71 7.73
CA THR A 66 -11.98 -8.79 8.65
C THR A 66 -11.33 -9.52 9.83
N GLN A 67 -10.07 -9.22 10.08
CA GLN A 67 -9.32 -9.63 11.26
C GLN A 67 -9.25 -8.50 12.30
N SER A 68 -9.11 -8.87 13.58
CA SER A 68 -9.07 -7.92 14.69
C SER A 68 -7.72 -7.22 14.87
N GLU A 69 -6.72 -7.58 14.07
CA GLU A 69 -5.34 -7.11 14.21
C GLU A 69 -4.66 -6.97 12.85
N THR A 70 -3.80 -5.97 12.70
CA THR A 70 -2.90 -5.91 11.54
C THR A 70 -1.58 -6.61 11.83
N THR A 71 -0.85 -7.03 10.78
CA THR A 71 0.46 -7.69 10.90
C THR A 71 1.42 -6.94 11.84
N PHE A 72 1.44 -5.59 11.82
CA PHE A 72 2.44 -4.81 12.56
C PHE A 72 1.94 -4.16 13.84
N ARG A 73 0.81 -4.64 14.39
CA ARG A 73 0.27 -4.17 15.66
C ARG A 73 1.32 -4.01 16.76
N ASP A 74 2.13 -5.03 16.99
CA ASP A 74 3.10 -5.01 18.09
C ASP A 74 4.27 -4.05 17.84
N THR A 75 4.63 -3.82 16.57
CA THR A 75 5.61 -2.77 16.22
C THR A 75 5.03 -1.39 16.54
N LEU A 76 3.77 -1.15 16.18
CA LEU A 76 3.08 0.11 16.48
C LEU A 76 2.94 0.35 17.98
N ARG A 77 2.56 -0.69 18.75
CA ARG A 77 2.50 -0.62 20.22
C ARG A 77 3.86 -0.26 20.83
N GLY A 78 4.95 -0.75 20.24
CA GLY A 78 6.31 -0.42 20.63
C GLY A 78 6.69 1.06 20.47
N TYR A 79 5.94 1.85 19.68
CA TYR A 79 6.15 3.29 19.57
C TYR A 79 5.63 4.10 20.78
N ASP A 80 4.90 3.46 21.70
CA ASP A 80 4.38 4.09 22.92
C ASP A 80 3.60 5.40 22.66
N THR A 81 2.89 5.45 21.53
CA THR A 81 2.04 6.59 21.18
C THR A 81 0.67 6.51 21.86
N GLY A 82 0.30 5.35 22.42
CA GLY A 82 -1.03 5.06 22.94
C GLY A 82 -1.96 4.38 21.93
N LYS A 83 -1.57 4.32 20.65
CA LYS A 83 -2.27 3.56 19.62
C LYS A 83 -2.01 2.06 19.77
N GLN A 84 -3.08 1.25 19.79
CA GLN A 84 -2.96 -0.20 19.96
C GLN A 84 -2.77 -0.97 18.66
N ASP A 85 -3.37 -0.49 17.57
CA ASP A 85 -3.22 -1.03 16.22
C ASP A 85 -3.58 0.06 15.19
N LEU A 86 -3.29 -0.18 13.92
CA LEU A 86 -3.84 0.63 12.83
C LEU A 86 -5.38 0.49 12.81
N ASN A 87 -6.04 1.51 12.30
CA ASN A 87 -7.50 1.52 12.13
C ASN A 87 -7.78 1.80 10.66
N ALA A 88 -8.38 0.83 9.95
CA ALA A 88 -8.61 0.90 8.51
C ALA A 88 -9.39 2.14 8.05
N SER A 89 -10.27 2.68 8.90
CA SER A 89 -11.09 3.87 8.60
C SER A 89 -10.35 5.20 8.83
N VAL A 90 -9.12 5.16 9.35
CA VAL A 90 -8.35 6.36 9.74
C VAL A 90 -6.92 6.33 9.21
N HIS A 91 -6.23 5.20 9.27
CA HIS A 91 -4.82 5.12 8.94
C HIS A 91 -4.72 4.66 7.50
N SER A 92 -4.11 5.48 6.64
CA SER A 92 -3.78 5.06 5.29
C SER A 92 -2.68 4.00 5.35
N TYR A 93 -3.05 2.75 5.13
CA TYR A 93 -2.09 1.67 5.00
C TYR A 93 -2.35 0.80 3.78
N VAL A 94 -1.30 0.10 3.40
CA VAL A 94 -1.22 -0.80 2.26
C VAL A 94 -0.92 -2.20 2.77
N VAL A 95 -1.56 -3.20 2.17
CA VAL A 95 -1.28 -4.61 2.39
C VAL A 95 -0.22 -5.06 1.38
N PHE A 96 0.95 -5.48 1.87
CA PHE A 96 2.09 -5.79 1.02
C PHE A 96 2.88 -6.99 1.52
N GLY A 97 3.35 -7.83 0.59
CA GLY A 97 3.86 -9.15 0.90
C GLY A 97 2.75 -10.19 1.04
N ASN A 98 3.18 -11.44 1.16
CA ASN A 98 2.31 -12.61 1.30
C ASN A 98 2.94 -13.60 2.28
N GLN A 99 2.16 -13.99 3.28
CA GLN A 99 2.52 -15.02 4.25
C GLN A 99 1.55 -16.20 4.13
N GLY A 100 1.98 -17.38 4.58
CA GLY A 100 1.14 -18.56 4.52
C GLY A 100 1.92 -19.86 4.45
N THR A 101 1.17 -20.96 4.48
CA THR A 101 1.66 -22.35 4.45
C THR A 101 0.96 -23.22 3.40
N LYS A 102 -0.09 -22.71 2.71
CA LYS A 102 -0.77 -23.42 1.61
C LYS A 102 0.23 -23.85 0.54
N SER A 103 0.25 -25.15 0.27
CA SER A 103 1.17 -25.75 -0.70
C SER A 103 0.93 -25.22 -2.11
N GLY A 104 2.02 -24.81 -2.79
CA GLY A 104 1.98 -24.31 -4.16
C GLY A 104 1.64 -22.83 -4.28
N TRP A 105 1.37 -22.14 -3.17
CA TRP A 105 1.12 -20.71 -3.18
C TRP A 105 2.43 -19.94 -2.95
N PRO A 106 2.72 -18.92 -3.78
CA PRO A 106 3.90 -18.10 -3.56
C PRO A 106 3.74 -17.27 -2.29
N THR A 107 4.84 -17.11 -1.56
CA THR A 107 4.97 -16.15 -0.45
C THR A 107 6.03 -15.13 -0.81
N PHE A 108 5.93 -13.93 -0.23
CA PHE A 108 6.92 -12.88 -0.39
C PHE A 108 7.05 -12.12 0.91
N ASP A 109 8.28 -12.07 1.42
CA ASP A 109 8.63 -11.36 2.65
C ASP A 109 9.43 -10.10 2.29
N PRO A 110 8.80 -8.91 2.31
CA PRO A 110 9.47 -7.66 1.96
C PRO A 110 10.66 -7.33 2.87
N THR A 111 10.71 -7.87 4.09
CA THR A 111 11.81 -7.59 5.04
C THR A 111 13.14 -8.17 4.58
N LYS A 112 13.12 -9.27 3.82
CA LYS A 112 14.32 -9.88 3.19
C LYS A 112 14.95 -8.97 2.14
N HIS A 113 14.23 -7.94 1.71
CA HIS A 113 14.64 -7.00 0.69
C HIS A 113 14.73 -5.56 1.23
N GLY A 114 14.73 -5.39 2.57
CA GLY A 114 15.00 -4.11 3.20
C GLY A 114 13.80 -3.17 3.37
N VAL A 115 12.58 -3.62 3.04
CA VAL A 115 11.35 -2.93 3.47
C VAL A 115 11.19 -3.14 4.97
N LYS A 116 10.82 -2.09 5.71
CA LYS A 116 10.70 -2.13 7.17
C LYS A 116 9.22 -2.07 7.56
N PRO A 117 8.77 -2.78 8.61
CA PRO A 117 7.42 -2.62 9.15
C PRO A 117 7.05 -1.14 9.31
N LEU A 118 5.84 -0.78 8.88
CA LEU A 118 5.33 0.60 8.93
C LEU A 118 6.11 1.63 8.07
N SER A 119 6.96 1.19 7.15
CA SER A 119 7.59 2.08 6.16
C SER A 119 6.55 2.70 5.24
N VAL A 120 6.77 3.94 4.82
CA VAL A 120 5.92 4.59 3.81
C VAL A 120 5.98 3.82 2.48
N MET A 121 4.84 3.75 1.82
CA MET A 121 4.61 3.23 0.48
C MET A 121 3.93 4.29 -0.38
N ALA A 122 4.14 4.23 -1.70
CA ALA A 122 3.45 5.09 -2.65
C ALA A 122 2.39 4.29 -3.43
N VAL A 123 1.13 4.70 -3.24
CA VAL A 123 -0.03 4.47 -4.11
C VAL A 123 -0.76 5.84 -4.22
N ILE A 124 -1.36 6.23 -3.10
CA ILE A 124 -1.36 7.55 -2.46
C ILE A 124 -0.73 7.26 -1.08
N TYR A 125 0.06 8.17 -0.47
CA TYR A 125 0.94 7.78 0.65
C TYR A 125 0.20 7.04 1.77
N GLY A 126 0.73 5.87 2.11
CA GLY A 126 0.31 5.06 3.24
C GLY A 126 1.51 4.34 3.84
N VAL A 127 1.33 3.67 4.96
CA VAL A 127 2.37 2.80 5.53
C VAL A 127 2.14 1.36 5.09
N TRP A 128 3.20 0.56 5.00
CA TRP A 128 3.07 -0.89 4.96
C TRP A 128 2.51 -1.35 6.31
N GLY A 129 1.20 -1.55 6.37
CA GLY A 129 0.47 -1.82 7.61
C GLY A 129 0.13 -3.28 7.81
N ASP A 130 -0.08 -4.01 6.71
CA ASP A 130 -0.49 -5.41 6.76
C ASP A 130 0.15 -6.28 5.67
N THR A 131 -0.07 -7.59 5.77
CA THR A 131 0.42 -8.60 4.83
C THR A 131 -0.71 -9.55 4.45
N ASN A 132 -0.78 -9.93 3.17
CA ASN A 132 -1.79 -10.87 2.70
C ASN A 132 -1.56 -12.26 3.32
N GLY A 133 -2.63 -12.87 3.83
CA GLY A 133 -2.64 -14.25 4.29
C GLY A 133 -2.79 -15.27 3.17
N ASP A 134 -2.99 -16.53 3.56
CA ASP A 134 -3.33 -17.64 2.67
C ASP A 134 -4.74 -18.19 2.92
N ASP A 135 -5.67 -17.38 3.39
CA ASP A 135 -7.08 -17.69 3.65
C ASP A 135 -7.98 -17.59 2.40
N GLY A 136 -7.61 -16.74 1.45
CA GLY A 136 -8.35 -16.52 0.20
C GLY A 136 -8.41 -17.70 -0.79
N PRO A 137 -8.82 -17.45 -2.05
CA PRO A 137 -8.86 -18.45 -3.12
C PRO A 137 -7.51 -18.63 -3.84
N GLU A 138 -6.63 -17.62 -3.81
CA GLU A 138 -5.29 -17.59 -4.41
C GLU A 138 -4.34 -16.71 -3.57
N ALA A 139 -3.05 -16.62 -3.93
CA ALA A 139 -2.12 -15.68 -3.30
C ALA A 139 -2.41 -14.24 -3.78
N MET A 140 -3.26 -13.54 -3.03
CA MET A 140 -3.80 -12.22 -3.39
C MET A 140 -2.79 -11.08 -3.18
N ILE A 141 -2.91 -10.02 -3.98
CA ILE A 141 -2.18 -8.75 -3.85
C ILE A 141 -3.11 -7.60 -4.23
N GLY A 142 -2.69 -6.37 -3.91
CA GLY A 142 -3.38 -5.17 -4.36
C GLY A 142 -4.44 -4.68 -3.39
N GLU A 143 -4.19 -4.76 -2.07
CA GLU A 143 -5.16 -4.33 -1.07
C GLU A 143 -4.66 -3.11 -0.29
N ALA A 144 -5.60 -2.30 0.20
CA ALA A 144 -5.34 -1.13 1.00
C ALA A 144 -6.47 -0.90 2.01
N SER A 145 -6.15 -0.22 3.11
CA SER A 145 -7.14 0.22 4.09
C SER A 145 -8.34 0.92 3.44
N ILE A 146 -9.55 0.71 3.97
CA ILE A 146 -10.76 1.36 3.45
C ILE A 146 -10.64 2.89 3.36
N SER A 147 -9.91 3.53 4.28
CA SER A 147 -9.69 4.97 4.26
C SER A 147 -8.88 5.42 3.03
N LEU A 148 -7.79 4.72 2.72
CA LEU A 148 -6.97 4.98 1.53
C LEU A 148 -7.74 4.71 0.24
N ALA A 149 -8.45 3.59 0.16
CA ALA A 149 -9.26 3.26 -1.02
C ALA A 149 -10.41 4.27 -1.22
N THR A 150 -11.06 4.71 -0.14
CA THR A 150 -12.08 5.78 -0.19
C THR A 150 -11.50 7.10 -0.67
N ALA A 151 -10.29 7.46 -0.23
CA ALA A 151 -9.65 8.69 -0.68
C ALA A 151 -9.33 8.67 -2.18
N CYS A 152 -9.04 7.49 -2.74
CA CYS A 152 -8.78 7.33 -4.18
C CYS A 152 -10.06 7.31 -5.02
N TYR A 153 -11.10 6.59 -4.56
CA TYR A 153 -12.23 6.19 -5.40
C TYR A 153 -13.62 6.57 -4.85
N GLY A 154 -13.65 7.28 -3.72
CA GLY A 154 -14.87 7.82 -3.13
C GLY A 154 -15.68 6.80 -2.32
N SER A 155 -16.90 7.22 -1.96
CA SER A 155 -17.73 6.54 -0.95
C SER A 155 -18.42 5.26 -1.43
N SER A 156 -18.29 4.88 -2.70
CA SER A 156 -18.77 3.59 -3.20
C SER A 156 -17.94 2.42 -2.67
N ILE A 157 -16.71 2.68 -2.26
CA ILE A 157 -15.80 1.71 -1.65
C ILE A 157 -16.37 1.20 -0.33
N ASN A 158 -16.37 -0.11 -0.12
CA ASN A 158 -16.75 -0.76 1.13
C ASN A 158 -15.97 -2.07 1.32
N GLY A 159 -16.15 -2.76 2.45
CA GLY A 159 -15.40 -3.98 2.79
C GLY A 159 -15.50 -5.14 1.80
N ASN A 160 -16.45 -5.12 0.85
CA ASN A 160 -16.58 -6.11 -0.24
C ASN A 160 -16.47 -5.48 -1.63
N THR A 161 -16.17 -4.18 -1.74
CA THR A 161 -16.17 -3.45 -3.02
C THR A 161 -14.97 -2.51 -3.04
N GLY A 162 -13.92 -2.94 -3.70
CA GLY A 162 -12.76 -2.13 -4.06
C GLY A 162 -12.91 -1.47 -5.43
N HIS A 163 -11.77 -1.11 -6.00
CA HIS A 163 -11.62 -0.61 -7.36
C HIS A 163 -11.10 -1.75 -8.26
N ASP A 164 -11.88 -2.12 -9.28
CA ASP A 164 -11.61 -3.30 -10.12
C ASP A 164 -10.63 -3.03 -11.28
N ASP A 165 -10.41 -1.77 -11.67
CA ASP A 165 -9.54 -1.46 -12.81
C ASP A 165 -8.06 -1.62 -12.45
N ASN A 166 -7.30 -2.19 -13.39
CA ASN A 166 -5.87 -2.46 -13.23
C ASN A 166 -5.01 -1.22 -13.55
N ASP A 167 -5.13 -0.17 -12.74
CA ASP A 167 -4.46 1.12 -12.91
C ASP A 167 -3.68 1.61 -11.67
N VAL A 168 -3.46 0.72 -10.69
CA VAL A 168 -2.83 1.04 -9.41
C VAL A 168 -1.40 0.51 -9.33
N LEU A 169 -0.45 1.42 -9.07
CA LEU A 169 0.95 1.09 -8.83
C LEU A 169 1.27 1.16 -7.34
N TYR A 170 1.77 0.05 -6.80
CA TYR A 170 2.21 -0.07 -5.42
C TYR A 170 3.74 -0.04 -5.37
N ILE A 171 4.32 0.92 -4.66
CA ILE A 171 5.77 1.05 -4.47
C ILE A 171 6.10 1.02 -2.98
N ALA A 172 6.87 0.03 -2.55
CA ALA A 172 7.48 -0.02 -1.23
C ALA A 172 8.86 0.63 -1.27
N PHE A 173 9.12 1.57 -0.35
CA PHE A 173 10.44 2.14 -0.16
C PHE A 173 11.23 1.31 0.86
N THR A 174 12.49 0.99 0.52
CA THR A 174 13.38 0.26 1.43
C THR A 174 14.27 1.23 2.21
N GLY A 175 14.80 0.74 3.33
CA GLY A 175 15.72 1.48 4.20
C GLY A 175 15.04 2.10 5.42
N ASP A 176 15.85 2.44 6.42
CA ASP A 176 15.37 3.04 7.67
C ASP A 176 14.81 4.45 7.44
N ASP A 177 15.26 5.15 6.39
CA ASP A 177 14.77 6.46 6.03
C ASP A 177 13.33 6.45 5.49
N ALA A 178 12.78 5.28 5.18
CA ALA A 178 11.39 5.11 4.79
C ALA A 178 10.42 4.95 5.98
N VAL A 179 10.93 4.77 7.20
CA VAL A 179 10.12 4.54 8.40
C VAL A 179 9.83 5.88 9.08
N PRO A 180 8.55 6.29 9.25
CA PRO A 180 8.22 7.50 10.00
C PRO A 180 8.67 7.41 11.47
N GLY A 181 8.67 6.19 12.02
CA GLY A 181 9.00 5.93 13.43
C GLY A 181 7.96 6.50 14.38
N ALA A 182 8.25 6.45 15.69
CA ALA A 182 7.29 6.82 16.74
C ALA A 182 6.79 8.28 16.63
N SER A 183 7.63 9.20 16.14
CA SER A 183 7.33 10.64 16.11
C SER A 183 7.10 11.21 14.71
N GLY A 184 7.30 10.43 13.64
CA GLY A 184 7.20 10.93 12.26
C GLY A 184 5.84 10.70 11.60
N ALA A 185 4.88 10.10 12.30
CA ALA A 185 3.50 9.99 11.84
C ALA A 185 2.53 10.27 13.00
N ALA A 186 1.33 10.74 12.66
CA ALA A 186 0.25 10.98 13.60
C ALA A 186 -0.48 9.66 13.94
N TRP A 187 0.18 8.74 14.64
CA TRP A 187 -0.38 7.42 14.99
C TRP A 187 -1.69 7.46 15.79
N ASN A 188 -1.99 8.58 16.45
CA ASN A 188 -3.26 8.82 17.16
C ASN A 188 -4.23 9.71 16.38
N ALA A 189 -4.03 9.87 15.08
CA ALA A 189 -4.98 10.59 14.23
C ALA A 189 -6.40 10.03 14.42
N SER A 190 -7.39 10.92 14.23
CA SER A 190 -8.81 10.56 14.27
C SER A 190 -9.44 10.54 12.88
N THR A 191 -8.74 11.06 11.88
CA THR A 191 -9.19 11.16 10.49
C THR A 191 -8.11 10.68 9.52
N TYR A 192 -8.55 10.29 8.32
CA TYR A 192 -7.65 9.97 7.21
C TYR A 192 -6.73 11.14 6.87
N GLU A 193 -7.28 12.34 6.81
CA GLU A 193 -6.57 13.55 6.40
C GLU A 193 -5.42 13.87 7.36
N ASP A 194 -5.65 13.75 8.68
CA ASP A 194 -4.64 14.01 9.70
C ASP A 194 -3.48 13.00 9.59
N PHE A 195 -3.80 11.72 9.41
CA PHE A 195 -2.79 10.69 9.27
C PHE A 195 -2.00 10.84 7.95
N ALA A 196 -2.71 10.95 6.82
CA ALA A 196 -2.10 11.05 5.50
C ALA A 196 -1.22 12.31 5.37
N SER A 197 -1.68 13.44 5.90
CA SER A 197 -0.89 14.68 5.95
C SER A 197 0.41 14.49 6.74
N SER A 198 0.36 13.79 7.88
CA SER A 198 1.53 13.58 8.73
C SER A 198 2.69 12.81 8.07
N ILE A 199 2.41 11.94 7.09
CA ILE A 199 3.42 11.16 6.36
C ILE A 199 3.74 11.73 4.98
N THR A 200 3.07 12.80 4.56
CA THR A 200 3.17 13.34 3.19
C THR A 200 4.56 13.86 2.88
N ASP A 201 5.20 14.59 3.79
CA ASP A 201 6.56 15.13 3.58
C ASP A 201 7.60 14.01 3.42
N LEU A 202 7.46 12.94 4.20
CA LEU A 202 8.31 11.77 4.08
C LEU A 202 8.06 11.06 2.75
N GLY A 203 6.81 10.82 2.38
CA GLY A 203 6.43 10.27 1.08
C GLY A 203 7.01 11.07 -0.09
N ASN A 204 6.85 12.39 -0.06
CA ASN A 204 7.37 13.31 -1.09
C ASN A 204 8.89 13.21 -1.23
N LYS A 205 9.60 13.17 -0.10
CA LYS A 205 11.06 12.97 -0.09
C LYS A 205 11.45 11.62 -0.73
N LEU A 206 10.73 10.55 -0.44
CA LEU A 206 11.00 9.21 -0.98
C LEU A 206 10.67 9.11 -2.47
N VAL A 207 9.58 9.71 -2.94
CA VAL A 207 9.26 9.77 -4.38
C VAL A 207 10.28 10.61 -5.13
N ALA A 208 10.73 11.73 -4.55
CA ALA A 208 11.77 12.56 -5.14
C ALA A 208 13.08 11.77 -5.39
N ARG A 209 13.42 10.77 -4.56
CA ARG A 209 14.56 9.87 -4.79
C ARG A 209 14.43 9.10 -6.11
N VAL A 210 13.22 8.67 -6.45
CA VAL A 210 12.93 7.94 -7.71
C VAL A 210 12.93 8.90 -8.89
N GLY A 211 12.28 10.07 -8.77
CA GLY A 211 12.16 11.05 -9.85
C GLY A 211 13.43 11.86 -10.14
N SER A 212 14.27 12.14 -9.13
CA SER A 212 15.54 12.85 -9.30
C SER A 212 16.61 12.01 -10.01
N GLY A 213 16.47 10.69 -10.00
CA GLY A 213 17.26 9.76 -10.80
C GLY A 213 16.93 9.77 -12.30
N CYS A 214 15.83 10.42 -12.69
CA CYS A 214 15.47 10.68 -14.10
C CYS A 214 16.02 12.02 -14.62
N ASN A 215 16.83 12.75 -13.85
CA ASN A 215 17.40 14.03 -14.30
C ASN A 215 18.41 13.89 -15.44
N ASP A 216 18.88 12.67 -15.75
CA ASP A 216 19.71 12.34 -16.92
C ASP A 216 18.89 11.88 -18.15
N GLY A 217 17.54 11.93 -18.09
CA GLY A 217 16.63 11.58 -19.19
C GLY A 217 16.08 12.81 -19.95
N PRO A 218 15.59 12.64 -21.20
CA PRO A 218 15.04 13.73 -22.01
C PRO A 218 13.85 14.40 -21.33
N LEU A 219 13.75 15.72 -21.48
CA LEU A 219 12.76 16.62 -20.85
C LEU A 219 11.28 16.20 -21.02
N SER A 220 10.95 15.31 -21.97
CA SER A 220 9.59 14.82 -22.23
C SER A 220 9.04 13.88 -21.15
N GLU A 221 9.90 13.16 -20.42
CA GLU A 221 9.46 12.24 -19.35
C GLU A 221 9.24 12.95 -18.00
N ARG A 222 9.73 14.19 -17.86
CA ARG A 222 9.62 14.98 -16.63
C ARG A 222 8.19 15.43 -16.33
N TRP A 223 7.31 15.49 -17.34
CA TRP A 223 5.95 16.03 -17.19
C TRP A 223 4.90 14.96 -16.83
N LEU A 224 5.13 13.68 -17.13
CA LEU A 224 4.13 12.64 -16.85
C LEU A 224 4.03 12.29 -15.35
N MET A 225 5.15 12.18 -14.64
CA MET A 225 5.15 11.83 -13.21
C MET A 225 4.70 12.99 -12.31
N TYR A 226 5.08 14.22 -12.63
CA TYR A 226 4.61 15.40 -11.88
C TYR A 226 3.12 15.67 -12.04
N SER A 227 2.52 15.31 -13.19
CA SER A 227 1.09 15.52 -13.43
C SER A 227 0.21 14.56 -12.61
N ILE A 228 0.66 13.32 -12.36
CA ILE A 228 -0.09 12.35 -11.55
C ILE A 228 -0.08 12.73 -10.07
N VAL A 229 1.05 13.23 -9.56
CA VAL A 229 1.19 13.64 -8.15
C VAL A 229 0.46 14.96 -7.86
N ILE A 230 0.51 15.95 -8.78
CA ILE A 230 -0.12 17.26 -8.55
C ILE A 230 -1.66 17.18 -8.64
N ILE A 231 -2.24 16.33 -9.50
CA ILE A 231 -3.70 16.18 -9.59
C ILE A 231 -4.30 15.65 -8.28
N GLY A 232 -3.61 14.75 -7.57
CA GLY A 232 -4.05 14.26 -6.25
C GLY A 232 -4.09 15.35 -5.17
N THR A 233 -3.12 16.27 -5.16
CA THR A 233 -3.10 17.40 -4.20
C THR A 233 -4.13 18.49 -4.51
N LEU A 234 -4.44 18.75 -5.78
CA LEU A 234 -5.41 19.81 -6.14
C LEU A 234 -6.87 19.39 -5.94
N MET A 235 -7.19 18.09 -6.00
CA MET A 235 -8.55 17.60 -5.73
C MET A 235 -8.91 17.52 -4.24
N LEU A 236 -7.95 17.70 -3.32
CA LEU A 236 -8.17 17.71 -1.87
C LEU A 236 -8.51 19.10 -1.32
N MET A 237 -8.64 20.13 -2.17
CA MET A 237 -8.96 21.52 -1.77
C MET A 237 -10.28 22.06 -2.36
N SER A 238 -11.18 21.20 -2.83
CA SER A 238 -12.48 21.59 -3.39
C SER A 238 -13.64 20.74 -2.88
#